data_AF-A0A8D5ZG01-F1
#
_entry.id   AF-A0A8D5ZG01-F1
#
_cell.length_a   1.000
_cell.length_b   1.000
_cell.length_c   1.000
_cell.angle_alpha   90.00
_cell.angle_beta   90.00
_cell.angle_gamma   90.00
#
_symmetry.space_group_name_H-M   'P 1'
#
loop_
_entity.id
_entity.type
_entity.pdbx_description
1 polymer ?
#
loop_
_entity_poly.entity_id
_entity_poly.type
_entity_poly.pdbx_seq_one_letter_code
_entity_poly.pdbx_strand_id
1 'polypeptide(L)'
;MKTIPIPFSGIPLPNKNNPILVIRAPYNFDIQFEIADNTEIPPYIKEMKEIVGFMPKKIPTIKGDLPQSVKYVKETEILANNIAKELAMSEDEKIEVLELVDEIAPYKSLIRGLRLSERLGSILYREGEEPIRVDMPLINVELRNRVELKPISAELVEPLVHLLGIIPVLMSREIKKELIRLENGLWYALYSLPIENEDRFKWIWDGRYACLFSVKCNN
;
A
#
# COMPACT_ATOMS: atom_id res chain seq x y z
N MET A 1 15.11 4.35 -12.35
CA MET A 1 13.69 4.46 -11.94
C MET A 1 13.41 3.28 -11.03
N LYS A 2 12.96 3.50 -9.79
CA LYS A 2 12.68 2.42 -8.82
C LYS A 2 11.24 1.96 -8.98
N THR A 3 10.90 0.74 -8.57
CA THR A 3 9.50 0.29 -8.51
C THR A 3 9.00 0.29 -7.07
N ILE A 4 7.71 0.59 -6.91
CA ILE A 4 7.00 0.56 -5.63
C ILE A 4 5.75 -0.31 -5.76
N PRO A 5 5.32 -0.98 -4.67
CA PRO A 5 4.02 -1.64 -4.64
C PRO A 5 2.93 -0.57 -4.53
N ILE A 6 1.84 -0.73 -5.27
CA ILE A 6 0.67 0.15 -5.23
C ILE A 6 -0.58 -0.71 -5.11
N PRO A 7 -1.46 -0.44 -4.14
CA PRO A 7 -2.73 -1.16 -3.98
C PRO A 7 -3.72 -0.68 -5.05
N PHE A 8 -3.48 -1.07 -6.29
CA PHE A 8 -4.17 -0.56 -7.46
C PHE A 8 -5.68 -0.79 -7.37
N SER A 9 -6.15 -1.94 -6.87
CA SER A 9 -7.59 -2.16 -6.68
C SER A 9 -7.84 -2.84 -5.35
N GLY A 10 -9.02 -2.59 -4.78
CA GLY A 10 -9.39 -3.02 -3.43
C GLY A 10 -9.83 -1.82 -2.60
N ILE A 11 -11.14 -1.71 -2.40
CA ILE A 11 -11.74 -0.67 -1.57
C ILE A 11 -11.88 -1.22 -0.14
N PRO A 12 -11.40 -0.49 0.88
CA PRO A 12 -11.56 -0.92 2.26
C PRO A 12 -13.05 -0.97 2.63
N LEU A 13 -13.44 -2.01 3.34
CA LEU A 13 -14.77 -2.12 3.95
C LEU A 13 -14.58 -2.48 5.43
N PRO A 14 -15.30 -1.82 6.36
CA PRO A 14 -15.25 -2.17 7.77
C PRO A 14 -15.58 -3.66 7.98
N ASN A 15 -14.70 -4.36 8.70
CA ASN A 15 -14.86 -5.77 9.07
C ASN A 15 -15.02 -6.77 7.90
N LYS A 16 -14.64 -6.40 6.67
CA LYS A 16 -14.63 -7.31 5.53
C LYS A 16 -13.22 -7.42 4.95
N ASN A 17 -12.79 -8.64 4.73
CA ASN A 17 -11.50 -8.94 4.10
C ASN A 17 -11.72 -9.03 2.59
N ASN A 18 -11.78 -7.88 1.91
CA ASN A 18 -11.82 -7.89 0.45
C ASN A 18 -10.42 -8.09 -0.14
N PRO A 19 -10.32 -8.74 -1.30
CA PRO A 19 -9.05 -8.85 -2.02
C PRO A 19 -8.53 -7.46 -2.42
N ILE A 20 -7.20 -7.39 -2.53
CA ILE A 20 -6.44 -6.22 -2.95
C ILE A 20 -5.55 -6.67 -4.09
N LEU A 21 -5.65 -6.00 -5.23
CA LEU A 21 -4.69 -6.11 -6.31
C LEU A 21 -3.57 -5.11 -6.06
N VAL A 22 -2.37 -5.62 -5.79
CA VAL A 22 -1.16 -4.81 -5.64
C VAL A 22 -0.32 -4.96 -6.91
N ILE A 23 0.01 -3.86 -7.56
CA ILE A 23 0.86 -3.85 -8.76
C ILE A 23 2.20 -3.17 -8.48
N ARG A 24 3.19 -3.45 -9.33
CA ARG A 24 4.45 -2.71 -9.34
C ARG A 24 4.36 -1.52 -10.29
N ALA A 25 4.64 -0.33 -9.79
CA ALA A 25 4.69 0.89 -10.58
C ALA A 25 6.08 1.54 -10.52
N PRO A 26 6.63 2.03 -11.64
CA PRO A 26 7.79 2.89 -11.61
C PRO A 26 7.44 4.20 -10.89
N TYR A 27 8.32 4.63 -9.99
CA TYR A 27 8.15 5.86 -9.23
C TYR A 27 9.50 6.51 -8.94
N ASN A 28 9.50 7.85 -8.93
CA ASN A 28 10.68 8.64 -8.59
C ASN A 28 10.53 9.15 -7.16
N PHE A 29 11.47 8.76 -6.29
CA PHE A 29 11.52 9.18 -4.91
C PHE A 29 12.95 9.18 -4.40
N ASP A 30 13.21 10.05 -3.45
CA ASP A 30 14.50 10.19 -2.82
C ASP A 30 14.48 9.62 -1.41
N ILE A 31 15.61 9.03 -1.02
CA ILE A 31 15.82 8.52 0.33
C ILE A 31 16.76 9.49 1.01
N GLN A 32 16.31 10.11 2.09
CA GLN A 32 17.13 10.91 2.97
C GLN A 32 17.35 10.18 4.29
N PHE A 33 18.40 10.54 5.00
CA PHE A 33 18.72 9.96 6.30
C PHE A 33 18.86 11.08 7.31
N GLU A 34 18.01 11.07 8.33
CA GLU A 34 18.00 12.05 9.42
C GLU A 34 18.63 11.42 10.68
N ILE A 35 19.26 12.24 11.53
CA ILE A 35 19.88 11.79 12.78
C ILE A 35 18.77 11.60 13.83
N ALA A 36 18.72 10.43 14.46
CA ALA A 36 17.63 10.05 15.35
C ALA A 36 17.38 11.03 16.52
N ASP A 37 18.41 11.72 17.00
CA ASP A 37 18.35 12.58 18.20
C ASP A 37 17.51 13.87 18.03
N ASN A 38 17.21 14.29 16.79
CA ASN A 38 16.49 15.54 16.50
C ASN A 38 15.09 15.33 15.90
N THR A 39 14.56 14.12 15.92
CA THR A 39 13.32 13.78 15.19
C THR A 39 12.27 13.24 16.14
N GLU A 40 11.02 13.65 15.97
CA GLU A 40 9.90 12.95 16.61
C GLU A 40 9.89 11.51 16.09
N ILE A 41 10.19 10.55 16.97
CA ILE A 41 10.38 9.15 16.60
C ILE A 41 9.02 8.53 16.26
N PRO A 42 8.79 8.11 15.00
CA PRO A 42 7.56 7.42 14.61
C PRO A 42 7.33 6.14 15.42
N PRO A 43 6.07 5.75 15.69
CA PRO A 43 5.76 4.57 16.51
C PRO A 43 6.46 3.29 16.07
N TYR A 44 6.55 3.06 14.75
CA TYR A 44 7.19 1.86 14.19
C TYR A 44 8.70 1.76 14.50
N ILE A 45 9.37 2.89 14.71
CA ILE A 45 10.80 2.88 15.08
C ILE A 45 10.96 2.51 16.55
N LYS A 46 10.04 2.97 17.41
CA LYS A 46 10.01 2.57 18.82
C LYS A 46 9.79 1.06 18.93
N GLU A 47 8.81 0.55 18.21
CA GLU A 47 8.50 -0.89 18.13
C GLU A 47 9.71 -1.70 17.63
N MET A 48 10.33 -1.27 16.52
CA MET A 48 11.54 -1.92 16.01
C MET A 48 12.64 -1.99 17.07
N LYS A 49 12.90 -0.89 17.78
CA LYS A 49 13.89 -0.86 18.85
C LYS A 49 13.53 -1.81 19.99
N GLU A 50 12.26 -1.91 20.35
CA GLU A 50 11.79 -2.83 21.40
C GLU A 50 12.01 -4.29 21.00
N ILE A 51 11.72 -4.65 19.74
CA ILE A 51 11.90 -6.00 19.22
C ILE A 51 13.39 -6.38 19.10
N VAL A 52 14.21 -5.52 18.49
CA VAL A 52 15.63 -5.85 18.19
C VAL A 52 16.62 -5.39 19.25
N GLY A 53 16.20 -4.59 20.23
CA GLY A 53 17.07 -3.99 21.25
C GLY A 53 18.07 -2.96 20.71
N PHE A 54 18.00 -2.62 19.42
CA PHE A 54 18.95 -1.75 18.73
C PHE A 54 18.25 -0.60 18.00
N MET A 55 18.86 0.58 18.04
CA MET A 55 18.41 1.75 17.30
C MET A 55 19.54 2.23 16.37
N PRO A 56 19.34 2.25 15.04
CA PRO A 56 20.33 2.83 14.14
C PRO A 56 20.40 4.34 14.31
N LYS A 57 21.60 4.90 14.15
CA LYS A 57 21.86 6.35 14.30
C LYS A 57 21.16 7.20 13.25
N LYS A 58 20.87 6.61 12.09
CA LYS A 58 20.27 7.26 10.93
C LYS A 58 18.93 6.62 10.61
N ILE A 59 17.89 7.44 10.55
CA ILE A 59 16.52 7.02 10.22
C ILE A 59 16.26 7.38 8.75
N PRO A 60 15.78 6.42 7.93
CA PRO A 60 15.40 6.73 6.56
C PRO A 60 14.12 7.54 6.51
N THR A 61 14.06 8.50 5.61
CA THR A 61 12.85 9.26 5.28
C THR A 61 12.68 9.32 3.78
N ILE A 62 11.50 8.95 3.29
CA ILE A 62 11.19 9.00 1.87
C ILE A 62 10.63 10.37 1.49
N LYS A 63 11.37 11.10 0.64
CA LYS A 63 10.88 12.35 0.03
C LYS A 63 10.22 12.06 -1.32
N GLY A 64 9.14 12.79 -1.61
CA GLY A 64 8.30 12.63 -2.79
C GLY A 64 6.84 12.30 -2.46
N ASP A 65 5.99 12.31 -3.49
CA ASP A 65 4.52 12.23 -3.36
C ASP A 65 4.00 10.78 -3.39
N LEU A 66 4.58 9.92 -2.56
CA LEU A 66 4.13 8.53 -2.42
C LEU A 66 2.93 8.41 -1.46
N PRO A 67 2.05 7.42 -1.65
CA PRO A 67 1.08 7.01 -0.63
C PRO A 67 1.78 6.72 0.70
N GLN A 68 1.15 7.07 1.83
CA GLN A 68 1.75 6.93 3.14
C GLN A 68 2.00 5.46 3.52
N SER A 69 1.09 4.57 3.15
CA SER A 69 1.26 3.11 3.33
C SER A 69 2.50 2.59 2.60
N VAL A 70 2.74 3.08 1.38
CA VAL A 70 3.92 2.73 0.59
C VAL A 70 5.19 3.33 1.20
N LYS A 71 5.15 4.58 1.67
CA LYS A 71 6.27 5.19 2.41
C LYS A 71 6.63 4.36 3.63
N TYR A 72 5.64 4.00 4.44
CA TYR A 72 5.81 3.17 5.63
C TYR A 72 6.53 1.86 5.31
N VAL A 73 6.06 1.10 4.31
CA VAL A 73 6.68 -0.18 3.91
C VAL A 73 8.14 0.04 3.47
N LYS A 74 8.42 1.09 2.70
CA LYS A 74 9.79 1.40 2.25
C LYS A 74 10.70 1.84 3.40
N GLU A 75 10.24 2.71 4.28
CA GLU A 75 11.02 3.22 5.41
C GLU A 75 11.37 2.09 6.37
N THR A 76 10.39 1.27 6.74
CA THR A 76 10.58 0.09 7.60
C THR A 76 11.51 -0.94 6.95
N GLU A 77 11.36 -1.21 5.65
CA GLU A 77 12.25 -2.12 4.92
C GLU A 77 13.70 -1.61 4.91
N ILE A 78 13.93 -0.32 4.61
CA ILE A 78 15.28 0.26 4.61
C ILE A 78 15.87 0.22 6.03
N LEU A 79 15.06 0.54 7.03
CA LEU A 79 15.46 0.53 8.43
C LEU A 79 15.86 -0.88 8.89
N ALA A 80 15.03 -1.88 8.61
CA ALA A 80 15.31 -3.28 8.92
C ALA A 80 16.56 -3.78 8.19
N ASN A 81 16.77 -3.42 6.91
CA ASN A 81 17.99 -3.77 6.19
C ASN A 81 19.26 -3.15 6.80
N ASN A 82 19.17 -1.93 7.36
CA ASN A 82 20.30 -1.32 8.06
C ASN A 82 20.58 -2.04 9.38
N ILE A 83 19.54 -2.37 10.16
CA ILE A 83 19.66 -3.11 11.42
C ILE A 83 20.23 -4.51 11.17
N ALA A 84 19.71 -5.22 10.18
CA ALA A 84 20.16 -6.56 9.82
C ALA A 84 21.64 -6.61 9.45
N LYS A 85 22.17 -5.58 8.79
CA LYS A 85 23.60 -5.47 8.48
C LYS A 85 24.46 -5.27 9.73
N GLU A 86 24.02 -4.42 10.65
CA GLU A 86 24.76 -4.11 11.89
C GLU A 86 24.76 -5.29 12.87
N LEU A 87 23.64 -6.02 12.94
CA LEU A 87 23.44 -7.16 13.83
C LEU A 87 23.73 -8.52 13.17
N ALA A 88 24.15 -8.52 11.90
CA ALA A 88 24.37 -9.73 11.09
C ALA A 88 23.16 -10.69 11.07
N MET A 89 21.94 -10.14 11.00
CA MET A 89 20.70 -10.93 10.93
C MET A 89 20.55 -11.61 9.57
N SER A 90 19.94 -12.79 9.58
CA SER A 90 19.45 -13.49 8.39
C SER A 90 18.25 -12.78 7.76
N GLU A 91 17.93 -13.14 6.52
CA GLU A 91 16.74 -12.61 5.82
C GLU A 91 15.44 -13.04 6.50
N ASP A 92 15.39 -14.25 7.06
CA ASP A 92 14.21 -14.76 7.78
C ASP A 92 13.98 -13.98 9.08
N GLU A 93 15.03 -13.76 9.88
CA GLU A 93 14.93 -12.92 11.09
C GLU A 93 14.50 -11.48 10.76
N LYS A 94 15.00 -10.91 9.66
CA LYS A 94 14.58 -9.58 9.19
C LYS A 94 13.08 -9.57 8.86
N ILE A 95 12.60 -10.61 8.17
CA ILE A 95 11.18 -10.76 7.82
C ILE A 95 10.32 -10.87 9.09
N GLU A 96 10.72 -11.69 10.05
CA GLU A 96 10.01 -11.84 11.34
C GLU A 96 9.89 -10.50 12.08
N VAL A 97 10.99 -9.73 12.15
CA VAL A 97 10.97 -8.40 12.76
C VAL A 97 10.01 -7.46 12.04
N LEU A 98 10.02 -7.45 10.70
CA LEU A 98 9.10 -6.62 9.93
C LEU A 98 7.64 -7.02 10.13
N GLU A 99 7.34 -8.31 10.22
CA GLU A 99 6.00 -8.82 10.47
C GLU A 99 5.49 -8.42 11.85
N LEU A 100 6.34 -8.47 12.88
CA LEU A 100 6.01 -8.00 14.23
C LEU A 100 5.73 -6.48 14.26
N VAL A 101 6.54 -5.69 13.55
CA VAL A 101 6.36 -4.23 13.46
C VAL A 101 5.08 -3.88 12.69
N ASP A 102 4.71 -4.67 11.69
CA ASP A 102 3.49 -4.47 10.91
C ASP A 102 2.21 -4.75 11.73
N GLU A 103 2.28 -5.51 12.84
CA GLU A 103 1.11 -5.77 13.68
C GLU A 103 0.55 -4.51 14.35
N ILE A 104 1.41 -3.55 14.68
CA ILE A 104 0.98 -2.26 15.23
C ILE A 104 0.57 -1.27 14.14
N ALA A 105 0.79 -1.60 12.86
CA ALA A 105 0.48 -0.71 11.76
C ALA A 105 -1.04 -0.57 11.58
N PRO A 106 -1.55 0.65 11.43
CA PRO A 106 -2.94 0.83 11.03
C PRO A 106 -3.12 0.21 9.64
N TYR A 107 -4.24 -0.50 9.44
CA TYR A 107 -4.55 -1.19 8.17
C TYR A 107 -3.55 -2.30 7.81
N LYS A 108 -3.19 -3.13 8.79
CA LYS A 108 -2.26 -4.26 8.65
C LYS A 108 -2.43 -5.09 7.38
N SER A 109 -3.66 -5.35 6.94
CA SER A 109 -3.90 -6.13 5.72
C SER A 109 -3.35 -5.44 4.46
N LEU A 110 -3.54 -4.12 4.35
CA LEU A 110 -2.96 -3.33 3.27
C LEU A 110 -1.43 -3.38 3.32
N ILE A 111 -0.85 -3.13 4.50
CA ILE A 111 0.61 -3.12 4.70
C ILE A 111 1.22 -4.47 4.33
N ARG A 112 0.65 -5.57 4.79
CA ARG A 112 1.09 -6.93 4.45
C ARG A 112 1.02 -7.19 2.94
N GLY A 113 -0.06 -6.79 2.27
CA GLY A 113 -0.18 -6.91 0.81
C GLY A 113 0.92 -6.14 0.06
N LEU A 114 1.22 -4.91 0.50
CA LEU A 114 2.30 -4.10 -0.07
C LEU A 114 3.68 -4.73 0.17
N ARG A 115 3.96 -5.22 1.37
CA ARG A 115 5.23 -5.89 1.72
C ARG A 115 5.42 -7.19 0.94
N LEU A 116 4.37 -8.02 0.85
CA LEU A 116 4.37 -9.24 0.04
C LEU A 116 4.71 -8.94 -1.42
N SER A 117 4.15 -7.86 -1.98
CA SER A 117 4.43 -7.43 -3.34
C SER A 117 5.89 -6.99 -3.56
N GLU A 118 6.60 -6.53 -2.52
CA GLU A 118 8.04 -6.24 -2.65
C GLU A 118 8.87 -7.48 -2.94
N ARG A 119 8.43 -8.63 -2.43
CA ARG A 119 9.12 -9.93 -2.58
C ARG A 119 8.63 -10.71 -3.80
N LEU A 120 7.33 -10.64 -4.09
CA LEU A 120 6.66 -11.51 -5.06
C LEU A 120 6.32 -10.83 -6.39
N GLY A 121 6.48 -9.50 -6.48
CA GLY A 121 6.06 -8.71 -7.63
C GLY A 121 4.59 -8.30 -7.53
N SER A 122 3.88 -8.19 -8.66
CA SER A 122 2.45 -7.87 -8.64
C SER A 122 1.65 -9.08 -8.13
N ILE A 123 0.71 -8.84 -7.22
CA ILE A 123 -0.07 -9.89 -6.55
C ILE A 123 -1.55 -9.53 -6.42
N LEU A 124 -2.40 -10.55 -6.40
CA LEU A 124 -3.74 -10.50 -5.84
C LEU A 124 -3.67 -11.11 -4.44
N TYR A 125 -4.10 -10.36 -3.43
CA TYR A 125 -3.93 -10.71 -2.02
C TYR A 125 -5.25 -10.55 -1.25
N ARG A 126 -5.55 -11.47 -0.34
CA ARG A 126 -6.59 -11.31 0.68
C ARG A 126 -6.06 -11.84 2.02
N GLU A 127 -6.38 -11.13 3.09
CA GLU A 127 -5.99 -11.53 4.45
C GLU A 127 -6.42 -12.97 4.77
N GLY A 128 -5.47 -13.78 5.25
CA GLY A 128 -5.71 -15.19 5.60
C GLY A 128 -5.61 -16.17 4.44
N GLU A 129 -5.28 -15.70 3.23
CA GLU A 129 -5.04 -16.55 2.07
C GLU A 129 -3.62 -16.41 1.51
N GLU A 130 -3.22 -17.41 0.73
CA GLU A 130 -1.96 -17.40 0.02
C GLU A 130 -2.03 -16.39 -1.16
N PRO A 131 -1.05 -15.48 -1.31
CA PRO A 131 -1.06 -14.48 -2.37
C PRO A 131 -0.88 -15.12 -3.75
N ILE A 132 -1.67 -14.67 -4.72
CA ILE A 132 -1.58 -15.13 -6.10
C ILE A 132 -0.71 -14.13 -6.87
N ARG A 133 0.39 -14.60 -7.47
CA ARG A 133 1.20 -13.78 -8.37
C ARG A 133 0.44 -13.51 -9.66
N VAL A 134 0.48 -12.27 -10.12
CA VAL A 134 -0.19 -11.85 -11.36
C VAL A 134 0.79 -11.17 -12.29
N ASP A 135 0.72 -11.48 -13.57
CA ASP A 135 1.53 -10.82 -14.58
C ASP A 135 0.84 -9.51 -14.98
N MET A 136 1.47 -8.40 -14.65
CA MET A 136 0.93 -7.07 -14.88
C MET A 136 1.99 -6.17 -15.49
N PRO A 137 1.64 -5.40 -16.54
CA PRO A 137 2.55 -4.40 -17.08
C PRO A 137 2.86 -3.36 -16.01
N LEU A 138 4.06 -2.78 -16.09
CA LEU A 138 4.40 -1.63 -15.27
C LEU A 138 3.51 -0.45 -15.64
N ILE A 139 2.76 0.05 -14.66
CA ILE A 139 1.82 1.15 -14.86
C ILE A 139 2.43 2.43 -14.31
N ASN A 140 2.58 3.42 -15.18
CA ASN A 140 3.03 4.74 -14.77
C ASN A 140 1.91 5.44 -13.99
N VAL A 141 2.21 5.82 -12.75
CA VAL A 141 1.27 6.57 -11.91
C VAL A 141 1.89 7.85 -11.38
N GLU A 142 1.06 8.85 -11.13
CA GLU A 142 1.45 10.10 -10.49
C GLU A 142 0.36 10.50 -9.49
N LEU A 143 0.76 10.75 -8.24
CA LEU A 143 -0.18 11.14 -7.19
C LEU A 143 -0.69 12.56 -7.46
N ARG A 144 -2.01 12.75 -7.40
CA ARG A 144 -2.67 14.04 -7.68
C ARG A 144 -3.31 14.63 -6.46
N ASN A 145 -3.95 13.79 -5.65
CA ASN A 145 -4.70 14.25 -4.49
C ASN A 145 -4.77 13.16 -3.42
N ARG A 146 -5.11 13.57 -2.20
CA ARG A 146 -5.30 12.70 -1.05
C ARG A 146 -6.50 13.18 -0.24
N VAL A 147 -7.40 12.26 0.09
CA VAL A 147 -8.63 12.55 0.84
C VAL A 147 -8.73 11.57 2.01
N GLU A 148 -9.02 12.08 3.21
CA GLU A 148 -9.24 11.22 4.38
C GLU A 148 -10.58 10.48 4.26
N LEU A 149 -10.58 9.19 4.54
CA LEU A 149 -11.76 8.35 4.43
C LEU A 149 -12.68 8.57 5.63
N LYS A 150 -13.94 8.89 5.34
CA LYS A 150 -15.00 8.96 6.36
C LYS A 150 -15.58 7.56 6.62
N PRO A 151 -16.12 7.31 7.82
CA PRO A 151 -16.87 6.09 8.09
C PRO A 151 -18.02 5.91 7.09
N ILE A 152 -18.25 4.66 6.67
CA ILE A 152 -19.32 4.31 5.72
C ILE A 152 -20.50 3.66 6.45
N SER A 153 -21.71 3.83 5.91
CA SER A 153 -22.90 3.17 6.44
C SER A 153 -22.83 1.66 6.19
N ALA A 154 -23.08 0.86 7.24
CA ALA A 154 -23.12 -0.60 7.14
C ALA A 154 -24.19 -1.09 6.14
N GLU A 155 -25.26 -0.33 5.93
CA GLU A 155 -26.33 -0.65 4.98
C GLU A 155 -25.84 -0.70 3.52
N LEU A 156 -24.81 0.08 3.17
CA LEU A 156 -24.19 0.07 1.84
C LEU A 156 -23.16 -1.06 1.68
N VAL A 157 -22.62 -1.59 2.79
CA VAL A 157 -21.52 -2.56 2.78
C VAL A 157 -21.98 -3.92 2.27
N GLU A 158 -23.07 -4.48 2.84
CA GLU A 158 -23.49 -5.85 2.54
C GLU A 158 -23.90 -6.05 1.07
N PRO A 159 -24.67 -5.14 0.42
CA PRO A 159 -25.03 -5.33 -0.98
C PRO A 159 -23.83 -5.24 -1.94
N LEU A 160 -22.79 -4.49 -1.56
CA LEU A 160 -21.67 -4.18 -2.43
C LEU A 160 -20.45 -5.09 -2.22
N VAL A 161 -20.39 -5.85 -1.11
CA VAL A 161 -19.21 -6.65 -0.74
C VAL A 161 -18.77 -7.60 -1.87
N HIS A 162 -19.70 -8.28 -2.52
CA HIS A 162 -19.38 -9.22 -3.60
C HIS A 162 -18.87 -8.51 -4.87
N LEU A 163 -19.45 -7.35 -5.20
CA LEU A 163 -19.01 -6.53 -6.33
C LEU A 163 -17.60 -5.97 -6.08
N LEU A 164 -17.36 -5.49 -4.86
CA LEU A 164 -16.06 -4.97 -4.44
C LEU A 164 -15.01 -6.06 -4.37
N GLY A 165 -15.39 -7.28 -4.03
CA GLY A 165 -14.50 -8.43 -4.03
C GLY A 165 -14.11 -8.93 -5.41
N ILE A 166 -15.01 -8.87 -6.40
CA ILE A 166 -14.72 -9.39 -7.74
C ILE A 166 -13.89 -8.41 -8.60
N ILE A 167 -13.98 -7.10 -8.35
CA ILE A 167 -13.27 -6.08 -9.16
C ILE A 167 -11.74 -6.27 -9.15
N PRO A 168 -11.06 -6.43 -8.00
CA PRO A 168 -9.62 -6.70 -7.98
C PRO A 168 -9.25 -7.96 -8.76
N VAL A 169 -10.07 -9.01 -8.70
CA VAL A 169 -9.88 -10.28 -9.42
C VAL A 169 -10.02 -10.08 -10.94
N LEU A 170 -10.98 -9.27 -11.38
CA LEU A 170 -11.14 -8.96 -12.81
C LEU A 170 -10.00 -8.07 -13.31
N MET A 171 -9.64 -7.04 -12.55
CA MET A 171 -8.49 -6.19 -12.87
C MET A 171 -7.18 -6.96 -12.86
N SER A 172 -7.06 -8.04 -12.06
CA SER A 172 -5.87 -8.88 -12.00
C SER A 172 -5.64 -9.72 -13.26
N ARG A 173 -6.64 -9.81 -14.15
CA ARG A 173 -6.53 -10.48 -15.45
C ARG A 173 -6.19 -9.48 -16.54
N GLU A 174 -6.85 -8.33 -16.51
CA GLU A 174 -6.68 -7.27 -17.49
C GLU A 174 -7.23 -5.95 -16.93
N ILE A 175 -6.44 -4.88 -17.00
CA ILE A 175 -6.86 -3.57 -16.52
C ILE A 175 -7.64 -2.86 -17.62
N LYS A 176 -8.96 -2.86 -17.47
CA LYS A 176 -9.91 -2.22 -18.40
C LYS A 176 -10.41 -0.88 -17.86
N LYS A 177 -10.64 0.07 -18.76
CA LYS A 177 -11.16 1.41 -18.40
C LYS A 177 -12.52 1.32 -17.73
N GLU A 178 -13.37 0.39 -18.16
CA GLU A 178 -14.69 0.14 -17.60
C GLU A 178 -14.61 -0.32 -16.14
N LEU A 179 -13.63 -1.16 -15.81
CA LEU A 179 -13.40 -1.60 -14.43
C LEU A 179 -12.89 -0.44 -13.57
N ILE A 180 -12.01 0.42 -14.10
CA ILE A 180 -11.53 1.62 -13.40
C ILE A 180 -12.69 2.57 -13.11
N ARG A 181 -13.53 2.85 -14.12
CA ARG A 181 -14.73 3.70 -13.97
C ARG A 181 -15.71 3.11 -12.95
N LEU A 182 -15.95 1.80 -13.00
CA LEU A 182 -16.81 1.11 -12.04
C LEU A 182 -16.28 1.23 -10.61
N GLU A 183 -15.00 0.95 -10.38
CA GLU A 183 -14.40 1.06 -9.05
C GLU A 183 -14.40 2.51 -8.54
N ASN A 184 -14.13 3.50 -9.40
CA ASN A 184 -14.25 4.93 -9.04
C ASN A 184 -15.69 5.31 -8.68
N GLY A 185 -16.69 4.75 -9.38
CA GLY A 185 -18.11 4.93 -9.03
C GLY A 185 -18.44 4.34 -7.65
N LEU A 186 -17.81 3.23 -7.27
CA LEU A 186 -17.97 2.64 -5.94
C LEU A 186 -17.25 3.46 -4.86
N TRP A 187 -16.09 4.03 -5.15
CA TRP A 187 -15.44 5.02 -4.29
C TRP A 187 -16.35 6.22 -4.02
N TYR A 188 -17.05 6.73 -5.04
CA TYR A 188 -18.06 7.78 -4.87
C TYR A 188 -19.23 7.30 -4.02
N ALA A 189 -19.82 6.13 -4.33
CA ALA A 189 -20.99 5.63 -3.62
C ALA A 189 -20.73 5.38 -2.13
N LEU A 190 -19.53 4.91 -1.77
CA LEU A 190 -19.17 4.57 -0.40
C LEU A 190 -18.61 5.76 0.38
N TYR A 191 -17.73 6.55 -0.25
CA TYR A 191 -16.91 7.55 0.44
C TYR A 191 -17.15 8.98 -0.06
N SER A 192 -18.09 9.18 -0.99
CA SER A 192 -18.39 10.47 -1.62
C SER A 192 -17.16 11.13 -2.27
N LEU A 193 -16.21 10.31 -2.75
CA LEU A 193 -15.03 10.81 -3.47
C LEU A 193 -15.42 11.26 -4.88
N PRO A 194 -14.93 12.40 -5.39
CA PRO A 194 -15.34 12.91 -6.68
C PRO A 194 -14.99 11.93 -7.81
N ILE A 195 -15.91 11.80 -8.76
CA ILE A 195 -15.68 11.05 -9.99
C ILE A 195 -15.03 12.01 -10.98
N GLU A 196 -13.78 11.73 -11.32
CA GLU A 196 -13.08 12.46 -12.36
C GLU A 196 -13.58 12.03 -13.74
N ASN A 197 -13.79 13.01 -14.63
CA ASN A 197 -14.38 12.77 -15.96
C ASN A 197 -13.41 12.13 -16.97
N GLU A 198 -12.14 11.90 -16.60
CA GLU A 198 -11.13 11.34 -17.49
C GLU A 198 -10.71 9.93 -17.07
N ASP A 199 -10.64 9.02 -18.05
CA ASP A 199 -10.32 7.59 -17.87
C ASP A 199 -8.93 7.30 -17.31
N ARG A 200 -8.09 8.33 -17.20
CA ARG A 200 -6.75 8.21 -16.65
C ARG A 200 -6.74 8.36 -15.13
N PHE A 201 -7.84 8.69 -14.47
CA PHE A 201 -7.83 8.89 -13.02
C PHE A 201 -8.37 7.68 -12.26
N LYS A 202 -7.75 7.41 -11.13
CA LYS A 202 -8.09 6.26 -10.31
C LYS A 202 -7.87 6.52 -8.83
N TRP A 203 -8.89 6.26 -8.03
CA TRP A 203 -8.79 6.23 -6.58
C TRP A 203 -8.20 4.90 -6.12
N ILE A 204 -7.26 4.98 -5.19
CA ILE A 204 -6.68 3.81 -4.53
C ILE A 204 -6.69 3.97 -3.02
N TRP A 205 -6.64 2.84 -2.32
CA TRP A 205 -6.59 2.82 -0.87
C TRP A 205 -5.20 3.15 -0.32
N ASP A 206 -5.11 4.07 0.63
CA ASP A 206 -3.89 4.45 1.35
C ASP A 206 -4.13 4.52 2.86
N GLY A 207 -4.61 3.41 3.43
CA GLY A 207 -4.91 3.28 4.85
C GLY A 207 -6.06 4.18 5.30
N ARG A 208 -5.74 5.27 6.03
CA ARG A 208 -6.72 6.28 6.50
C ARG A 208 -7.26 7.14 5.36
N TYR A 209 -6.63 7.07 4.19
CA TYR A 209 -6.88 7.95 3.07
C TYR A 209 -7.21 7.16 1.80
N ALA A 210 -7.80 7.85 0.84
CA ALA A 210 -7.74 7.48 -0.56
C ALA A 210 -6.83 8.45 -1.31
N CYS A 211 -6.06 7.91 -2.25
CA CYS A 211 -5.17 8.65 -3.11
C CYS A 211 -5.70 8.65 -4.54
N LEU A 212 -5.79 9.83 -5.17
CA LEU A 212 -6.12 9.96 -6.58
C LEU A 212 -4.83 9.89 -7.39
N PHE A 213 -4.73 8.91 -8.28
CA PHE A 213 -3.64 8.78 -9.23
C PHE A 213 -4.08 9.16 -10.63
N SER A 214 -3.20 9.82 -11.38
CA SER A 214 -3.25 9.74 -12.84
C SER A 214 -2.45 8.53 -13.31
N VAL A 215 -3.07 7.70 -14.14
CA VAL A 215 -2.63 6.42 -14.65
C VAL A 215 -2.39 6.57 -16.14
N LYS A 216 -1.16 6.30 -16.59
CA LYS A 216 -0.84 6.21 -18.02
C LYS A 216 -0.67 4.73 -18.36
N CYS A 217 -1.73 4.13 -18.89
CA CYS A 217 -1.61 2.84 -19.56
C CYS A 217 -0.86 3.07 -20.87
N ASN A 218 0.25 2.37 -21.06
CA ASN A 218 0.90 2.34 -22.36
C ASN A 218 -0.03 1.52 -23.28
N ASN A 219 -0.70 2.19 -24.22
CA ASN A 219 -1.40 1.54 -25.33
C ASN A 219 -0.38 1.03 -26.35
#